data_AF-A0A3C1ST91-F1
#
_entry.id   AF-A0A3C1ST91-F1
#
_cell.length_a   1.000
_cell.length_b   1.000
_cell.length_c   1.000
_cell.angle_alpha   90.00
_cell.angle_beta   90.00
_cell.angle_gamma   90.00
#
_symmetry.space_group_name_H-M   'P 1'
#
loop_
_entity.id
_entity.type
_entity.pdbx_description
1 polymer ?
#
loop_
_entity_poly.entity_id
_entity_poly.type
_entity_poly.pdbx_seq_one_letter_code
_entity_poly.pdbx_strand_id
1 'polypeptide(L)'
;MATQEWIAEVPIELVNSLAEDFAQGPVIRDDGTRYLTEETVARLNGMKIQVFSNEHPPPHFRVEYSGETANFSIKDCSRINGGLDRWQKNIRLWHGKNKQSLIDAWNRNRPSDCPVGAYRE
;
A
#
# COMPACT_ATOMS: atom_id res chain seq x y z
N MET A 1 -2.26 8.93 43.10
CA MET A 1 -1.02 9.71 42.89
C MET A 1 -0.89 9.90 41.40
N ALA A 2 -0.80 11.14 40.90
CA ALA A 2 -0.65 11.41 39.48
C ALA A 2 0.82 11.26 39.09
N THR A 3 1.10 10.44 38.07
CA THR A 3 2.43 10.32 37.46
C THR A 3 2.73 11.60 36.71
N GLN A 4 3.81 12.28 37.09
CA GLN A 4 4.30 13.44 36.35
C GLN A 4 5.24 12.95 35.25
N GLU A 5 4.78 13.03 34.00
CA GLU A 5 5.60 12.71 32.83
C GLU A 5 6.58 13.85 32.58
N TRP A 6 7.87 13.54 32.52
CA TRP A 6 8.92 14.50 32.22
C TRP A 6 9.29 14.34 30.75
N ILE A 7 8.97 15.34 29.93
CA ILE A 7 9.27 15.33 28.50
C ILE A 7 10.68 15.90 28.32
N ALA A 8 11.63 15.06 27.94
CA ALA A 8 12.95 15.50 27.50
C ALA A 8 12.90 15.90 26.03
N GLU A 9 13.46 17.05 25.69
CA GLU A 9 13.64 17.45 24.29
C GLU A 9 14.70 16.54 23.63
N VAL A 10 14.28 15.81 22.60
CA VAL A 10 15.16 14.97 21.78
C VAL A 10 15.45 15.67 20.45
N PRO A 11 16.66 15.48 19.88
CA PRO A 11 16.98 15.97 18.55
C PRO A 11 15.95 15.54 17.50
N ILE A 12 15.56 16.48 16.62
CA ILE A 12 14.51 16.28 15.61
C ILE A 12 14.85 15.13 14.65
N GLU A 13 16.14 14.85 14.44
CA GLU A 13 16.62 13.77 13.59
C GLU A 13 16.20 12.39 14.10
N LEU A 14 16.12 12.21 15.42
CA LEU A 14 15.67 10.95 16.03
C LEU A 14 14.16 10.71 15.83
N VAL A 15 13.38 11.79 15.87
CA VAL A 15 11.94 11.74 15.60
C VAL A 15 11.71 11.44 14.12
N ASN A 16 12.48 12.08 13.23
CA ASN A 16 12.39 11.85 11.79
C ASN A 16 12.79 10.42 11.41
N SER A 17 13.88 9.89 11.98
CA SER A 17 14.30 8.52 11.69
C SER A 17 13.24 7.51 12.10
N LEU A 18 12.59 7.71 13.26
CA LEU A 18 11.52 6.83 13.72
C LEU A 18 10.25 6.95 12.86
N ALA A 19 9.92 8.15 12.41
CA ALA A 19 8.79 8.39 11.52
C ALA A 19 8.98 7.73 10.14
N GLU A 20 10.19 7.80 9.58
CA GLU A 20 10.57 7.06 8.37
C GLU A 20 10.47 5.55 8.58
N ASP A 21 10.91 5.06 9.74
CA ASP A 21 10.84 3.65 10.10
C ASP A 21 9.40 3.14 10.15
N PHE A 22 8.49 3.92 10.77
CA PHE A 22 7.07 3.60 10.81
C PHE A 22 6.40 3.65 9.44
N ALA A 23 6.83 4.55 8.56
CA ALA A 23 6.33 4.62 7.20
C ALA A 23 6.68 3.37 6.36
N GLN A 24 7.72 2.63 6.73
CA GLN A 24 8.14 1.38 6.08
C GLN A 24 7.48 0.12 6.65
N GLY A 25 6.61 0.26 7.66
CA GLY A 25 5.92 -0.85 8.30
C GLY A 25 6.74 -1.53 9.41
N PRO A 26 6.15 -2.43 10.20
CA PRO A 26 6.80 -3.02 11.36
C PRO A 26 8.02 -3.89 10.97
N VAL A 27 9.09 -3.77 11.76
CA VAL A 27 10.23 -4.72 11.75
C VAL A 27 9.80 -6.01 12.45
N ILE A 28 10.14 -7.15 11.86
CA ILE A 28 9.56 -8.47 12.23
C ILE A 28 10.67 -9.46 12.58
N ARG A 29 11.92 -9.06 12.36
CA ARG A 29 13.13 -9.75 12.81
C ARG A 29 14.16 -8.72 13.25
N ASP A 30 15.01 -9.11 14.18
CA ASP A 30 16.05 -8.25 14.77
C ASP A 30 17.14 -7.82 13.77
N ASP A 31 17.18 -8.44 12.58
CA ASP A 31 18.08 -8.08 11.47
C ASP A 31 17.55 -6.92 10.60
N GLY A 32 16.42 -6.31 10.98
CA GLY A 32 15.78 -5.24 10.22
C GLY A 32 14.86 -5.74 9.09
N THR A 33 14.63 -7.05 8.97
CA THR A 33 13.67 -7.59 8.00
C THR A 33 12.26 -7.09 8.31
N ARG A 34 11.61 -6.50 7.29
CA ARG A 34 10.20 -6.12 7.30
C ARG A 34 9.38 -7.03 6.38
N TYR A 35 8.15 -7.37 6.76
CA TYR A 35 7.17 -7.86 5.78
C TYR A 35 6.68 -6.64 4.99
N LEU A 36 7.32 -6.35 3.86
CA LEU A 36 6.74 -5.46 2.86
C LEU A 36 5.64 -6.22 2.13
N THR A 37 4.48 -6.36 2.79
CA THR A 37 3.29 -6.93 2.16
C THR A 37 2.66 -5.97 1.16
N GLU A 38 3.02 -4.68 1.17
CA GLU A 38 2.44 -3.64 0.33
C GLU A 38 3.48 -2.71 -0.31
N GLU A 39 3.37 -2.46 -1.61
CA GLU A 39 4.06 -1.38 -2.34
C GLU A 39 3.07 -0.24 -2.58
N THR A 40 3.39 0.98 -2.13
CA THR A 40 2.61 2.17 -2.51
C THR A 40 3.02 2.64 -3.90
N VAL A 41 2.11 2.52 -4.86
CA VAL A 41 2.38 2.82 -6.28
C VAL A 41 2.00 4.25 -6.67
N ALA A 42 1.11 4.91 -5.91
CA ALA A 42 0.79 6.31 -6.12
C ALA A 42 0.25 6.99 -4.86
N ARG A 43 0.50 8.31 -4.76
CA ARG A 43 -0.13 9.22 -3.81
C ARG A 43 -0.64 10.46 -4.55
N LEU A 44 -1.89 10.84 -4.32
CA LEU A 44 -2.50 12.03 -4.93
C LEU A 44 -3.50 12.68 -3.96
N ASN A 45 -3.20 13.89 -3.47
CA ASN A 45 -4.12 14.70 -2.65
C ASN A 45 -4.78 13.91 -1.48
N GLY A 46 -4.02 13.08 -0.77
CA GLY A 46 -4.53 12.23 0.31
C GLY A 46 -5.09 10.88 -0.12
N MET A 47 -5.11 10.58 -1.42
CA MET A 47 -5.38 9.25 -1.95
C MET A 47 -4.10 8.43 -1.96
N LYS A 48 -4.16 7.21 -1.42
CA LYS A 48 -3.05 6.24 -1.44
C LYS A 48 -3.46 5.03 -2.26
N ILE A 49 -2.61 4.61 -3.19
CA ILE A 49 -2.82 3.42 -4.01
C ILE A 49 -1.71 2.42 -3.74
N GLN A 50 -2.09 1.17 -3.43
CA GLN A 50 -1.16 0.15 -2.98
C GLN A 50 -1.40 -1.18 -3.69
N VAL A 51 -0.32 -1.94 -3.88
CA VAL A 51 -0.33 -3.30 -4.42
C VAL A 51 0.28 -4.22 -3.38
N PHE A 52 -0.34 -5.36 -3.09
CA PHE A 52 0.18 -6.28 -2.08
C PHE A 52 0.90 -7.48 -2.69
N SER A 53 2.07 -7.79 -2.13
CA SER A 53 2.95 -8.89 -2.57
C SER A 53 2.42 -10.26 -2.16
N ASN A 54 1.76 -10.37 -1.01
CA ASN A 54 1.30 -11.65 -0.45
C ASN A 54 -0.16 -11.99 -0.82
N GLU A 55 -0.74 -11.35 -1.84
CA GLU A 55 -2.15 -11.53 -2.20
C GLU A 55 -2.35 -12.62 -3.25
N HIS A 56 -3.27 -13.54 -2.96
CA HIS A 56 -3.70 -14.61 -3.86
C HIS A 56 -4.33 -14.04 -5.14
N PRO A 57 -4.27 -14.77 -6.27
CA PRO A 57 -5.01 -14.40 -7.47
C PRO A 57 -6.51 -14.24 -7.17
N PRO A 58 -7.18 -13.21 -7.74
CA PRO A 58 -6.74 -12.36 -8.84
C PRO A 58 -5.85 -11.14 -8.45
N PRO A 59 -4.98 -10.65 -9.35
CA PRO A 59 -4.20 -9.42 -9.15
C PRO A 59 -5.07 -8.21 -8.85
N HIS A 60 -4.83 -7.55 -7.72
CA HIS A 60 -5.60 -6.39 -7.28
C HIS A 60 -4.74 -5.30 -6.65
N PHE A 61 -5.33 -4.11 -6.56
CA PHE A 61 -4.76 -2.94 -5.90
C PHE A 61 -5.78 -2.33 -4.94
N ARG A 62 -5.29 -1.76 -3.86
CA ARG A 62 -6.08 -1.03 -2.86
C ARG A 62 -6.04 0.46 -3.13
N VAL A 63 -7.17 1.12 -2.94
CA VAL A 63 -7.27 2.57 -2.86
C VAL A 63 -7.79 2.95 -1.48
N GLU A 64 -7.10 3.87 -0.82
CA GLU A 64 -7.52 4.50 0.42
C GLU A 64 -7.71 5.99 0.18
N TYR A 65 -8.88 6.53 0.54
CA TYR A 65 -9.18 7.95 0.43
C TYR A 65 -10.28 8.38 1.41
N SER A 66 -10.08 9.51 2.08
CA SER A 66 -11.07 10.11 3.01
C SER A 66 -11.59 9.15 4.10
N GLY A 67 -10.73 8.24 4.58
CA GLY A 67 -11.08 7.24 5.60
C GLY A 67 -11.82 6.01 5.07
N GLU A 68 -12.11 5.96 3.76
CA GLU A 68 -12.67 4.78 3.10
C GLU A 68 -11.57 4.00 2.37
N THR A 69 -11.76 2.68 2.27
CA THR A 69 -10.86 1.78 1.55
C THR A 69 -11.65 0.89 0.60
N ALA A 70 -11.10 0.63 -0.59
CA ALA A 70 -11.63 -0.38 -1.51
C ALA A 70 -10.54 -1.09 -2.30
N ASN A 71 -10.79 -2.36 -2.63
CA ASN A 71 -9.90 -3.18 -3.44
C ASN A 71 -10.46 -3.34 -4.85
N PHE A 72 -9.60 -3.22 -5.86
CA PHE A 72 -9.97 -3.25 -7.26
C PHE A 72 -9.07 -4.21 -8.05
N SER A 73 -9.68 -4.94 -8.98
CA SER A 73 -8.96 -5.78 -9.94
C SER A 73 -8.03 -4.95 -10.82
N ILE A 74 -6.76 -5.35 -10.95
CA ILE A 74 -5.82 -4.74 -11.90
C ILE A 74 -6.26 -4.97 -13.35
N LYS A 75 -7.01 -6.04 -13.63
CA LYS A 75 -7.43 -6.41 -14.99
C LYS A 75 -8.36 -5.36 -15.61
N ASP A 76 -9.38 -4.95 -14.86
CA ASP A 76 -10.54 -4.21 -15.38
C ASP A 76 -11.07 -3.13 -14.42
N CYS A 77 -10.37 -2.88 -13.31
CA CYS A 77 -10.79 -1.96 -12.25
C CYS A 77 -12.18 -2.30 -11.68
N SER A 78 -12.63 -3.56 -11.80
CA SER A 78 -13.82 -4.02 -11.09
C SER A 78 -13.55 -3.97 -9.58
N ARG A 79 -14.50 -3.42 -8.81
CA ARG A 79 -14.37 -3.37 -7.35
C ARG A 79 -14.64 -4.76 -6.79
N ILE A 80 -13.73 -5.25 -5.97
CA ILE A 80 -13.82 -6.54 -5.30
C ILE A 80 -14.59 -6.39 -3.99
N ASN A 81 -14.20 -5.41 -3.17
CA ASN A 81 -14.84 -5.09 -1.89
C ASN A 81 -14.51 -3.66 -1.46
N GLY A 82 -15.14 -3.20 -0.38
CA GLY A 82 -14.94 -1.87 0.22
C GLY A 82 -15.82 -0.78 -0.39
N GLY A 83 -15.53 0.47 0.00
CA GLY A 83 -16.34 1.66 -0.32
C GLY A 83 -15.92 2.40 -1.60
N LEU A 84 -15.87 3.73 -1.53
CA LEU A 84 -15.44 4.64 -2.61
C LEU A 84 -16.36 4.70 -3.84
N ASP A 85 -17.67 4.44 -3.70
CA ASP A 85 -18.65 4.54 -4.80
C ASP A 85 -18.59 5.88 -5.51
N ARG A 86 -18.47 6.97 -4.74
CA ARG A 86 -18.39 8.34 -5.26
C ARG A 86 -17.16 8.57 -6.15
N TRP A 87 -16.07 7.84 -5.90
CA TRP A 87 -14.78 8.03 -6.56
C TRP A 87 -14.49 6.98 -7.64
N GLN A 88 -15.38 6.02 -7.85
CA GLN A 88 -15.17 4.90 -8.77
C GLN A 88 -14.84 5.35 -10.21
N LYS A 89 -15.47 6.43 -10.69
CA LYS A 89 -15.18 6.99 -12.02
C LYS A 89 -13.75 7.54 -12.11
N ASN A 90 -13.30 8.26 -11.09
CA ASN A 90 -11.95 8.81 -11.01
C ASN A 90 -10.91 7.68 -10.96
N ILE A 91 -11.15 6.67 -10.12
CA ILE A 91 -10.28 5.50 -9.98
C ILE A 91 -10.18 4.75 -11.31
N ARG A 92 -11.31 4.56 -12.02
CA ARG A 92 -11.31 3.92 -13.35
C ARG A 92 -10.52 4.71 -14.40
N LEU A 93 -10.65 6.03 -14.43
CA LEU A 93 -9.88 6.89 -15.33
C LEU A 93 -8.38 6.86 -15.01
N TRP A 94 -8.02 6.86 -13.73
CA TRP A 94 -6.63 6.73 -13.30
C TRP A 94 -6.07 5.35 -13.66
N HIS A 95 -6.81 4.28 -13.39
CA HIS A 95 -6.44 2.91 -13.74
C HIS A 95 -6.14 2.77 -15.24
N GLY A 96 -7.01 3.27 -16.12
CA GLY A 96 -6.79 3.19 -17.56
C GLY A 96 -5.48 3.83 -18.03
N LYS A 97 -4.98 4.86 -17.34
CA LYS A 97 -3.72 5.53 -17.66
C LYS A 97 -2.49 4.88 -17.02
N ASN A 98 -2.68 4.12 -15.93
CA ASN A 98 -1.59 3.63 -15.08
C ASN A 98 -1.57 2.10 -14.95
N LYS A 99 -2.40 1.40 -15.73
CA LYS A 99 -2.57 -0.06 -15.64
C LYS A 99 -1.23 -0.79 -15.77
N GLN A 100 -0.38 -0.41 -16.72
CA GLN A 100 0.93 -1.05 -16.88
C GLN A 100 1.80 -0.91 -15.63
N SER A 101 1.87 0.26 -15.01
CA SER A 101 2.63 0.45 -13.77
C SER A 101 2.10 -0.40 -12.61
N LEU A 102 0.78 -0.64 -12.53
CA LEU A 102 0.20 -1.57 -11.56
C LEU A 102 0.64 -3.01 -11.83
N ILE A 103 0.67 -3.42 -13.09
CA ILE A 103 1.12 -4.76 -13.51
C ILE A 103 2.60 -4.95 -13.18
N ASP A 104 3.43 -3.95 -13.46
CA ASP A 104 4.86 -3.98 -13.19
C ASP A 104 5.13 -4.06 -11.68
N ALA A 105 4.45 -3.24 -10.89
CA ALA A 105 4.52 -3.29 -9.42
C ALA A 105 4.08 -4.66 -8.88
N TRP A 106 2.95 -5.17 -9.37
CA TRP A 106 2.46 -6.51 -9.01
C TRP A 106 3.50 -7.59 -9.34
N ASN A 107 4.09 -7.56 -10.54
CA ASN A 107 5.05 -8.56 -10.97
C ASN A 107 6.41 -8.45 -10.26
N ARG A 108 6.86 -7.26 -9.88
CA ARG A 108 8.10 -7.05 -9.11
C ARG A 108 8.03 -7.66 -7.71
N ASN A 109 6.86 -7.60 -7.08
CA ASN A 109 6.71 -8.06 -5.69
C ASN A 109 6.06 -9.43 -5.58
N ARG A 110 5.97 -10.20 -6.67
CA ARG A 110 5.48 -11.57 -6.57
C ARG A 110 6.41 -12.41 -5.71
N PRO A 111 5.88 -13.20 -4.77
CA PRO A 111 6.63 -14.28 -4.15
C PRO A 111 7.07 -15.24 -5.26
N SER A 112 8.32 -15.69 -5.23
CA SER A 112 8.87 -16.64 -6.20
C SER A 112 8.11 -17.98 -6.25
N ASP A 113 7.30 -18.26 -5.22
CA ASP A 113 6.47 -19.46 -5.07
C ASP A 113 4.98 -19.22 -5.42
N CYS A 114 4.67 -18.16 -6.17
CA CYS A 114 3.30 -17.87 -6.60
C CYS A 114 2.91 -18.79 -7.78
N PRO A 115 1.89 -19.67 -7.64
CA PRO A 115 1.52 -20.66 -8.67
C PRO A 115 0.91 -20.03 -9.92
N VAL A 116 0.48 -18.77 -9.84
CA VAL A 116 0.11 -17.97 -11.00
C VAL A 116 1.38 -17.30 -11.53
N GLY A 117 1.77 -17.58 -12.77
CA GLY A 117 2.91 -16.91 -13.41
C GLY A 117 2.70 -15.40 -13.55
N ALA A 118 3.71 -14.68 -14.08
CA ALA A 118 3.65 -13.22 -14.30
C ALA A 118 2.35 -12.79 -15.00
N TYR A 119 1.76 -11.68 -14.54
CA TYR A 119 0.54 -11.16 -15.14
C TYR A 119 0.92 -10.41 -16.42
N ARG A 120 0.30 -10.80 -17.52
CA ARG A 120 0.46 -10.24 -18.87
C ARG A 120 -0.93 -9.84 -19.35
N GLU A 121 -1.04 -8.71 -20.05
CA GLU A 121 -2.31 -8.25 -20.63
C GLU A 121 -2.90 -9.24 -21.64
#